data_AF-A0A059L084-F1
#
_entry.id   AF-A0A059L084-F1
#
_cell.length_a   1.000
_cell.length_b   1.000
_cell.length_c   1.000
_cell.angle_alpha   90.00
_cell.angle_beta   90.00
_cell.angle_gamma   90.00
#
_symmetry.space_group_name_H-M   'P 1'
#
loop_
_entity.id
_entity.type
_entity.pdbx_description
1 polymer ?
#
loop_
_entity_poly.entity_id
_entity_poly.type
_entity_poly.pdbx_seq_one_letter_code
_entity_poly.pdbx_strand_id
1 'polypeptide(L)'
;MNFFIKIENRQNFTYPKEFINTISTTPPIDIEPWWFIVFEEGDVNSWYDTLKKLYPKRELIPFAKFNANDDIACFDGDDNSGNPKVLIIHAYASEGWEHHGSYNNFSEWLTKAIKTHQEWEEEE
;
A
#
# COMPACT_ATOMS: atom_id res chain seq x y z
N MET A 1 11.34 1.12 15.34
CA MET A 1 11.22 0.18 14.21
C MET A 1 11.80 0.86 12.97
N ASN A 2 12.50 0.13 12.11
CA ASN A 2 12.97 0.69 10.84
C ASN A 2 11.90 0.48 9.77
N PHE A 3 11.78 1.42 8.83
CA PHE A 3 10.93 1.28 7.66
C PHE A 3 11.64 1.81 6.41
N PHE A 4 11.36 1.19 5.27
CA PHE A 4 12.03 1.38 4.00
C PHE A 4 11.02 1.87 2.96
N ILE A 5 10.83 3.20 2.91
CA ILE A 5 9.85 3.85 2.03
C ILE A 5 10.49 4.55 0.83
N LYS A 6 11.80 4.45 0.65
CA LYS A 6 12.48 5.07 -0.48
C LYS A 6 12.37 4.18 -1.71
N ILE A 7 11.92 4.77 -2.81
CA ILE A 7 11.88 4.13 -4.13
C ILE A 7 13.09 4.61 -4.95
N GLU A 8 13.88 3.67 -5.43
CA GLU A 8 15.04 3.91 -6.28
C GLU A 8 14.60 4.49 -7.64
N ASN A 9 15.42 5.39 -8.19
CA ASN A 9 15.21 6.02 -9.50
C ASN A 9 13.88 6.81 -9.66
N ARG A 10 13.20 7.11 -8.55
CA ARG A 10 12.01 7.97 -8.52
C ARG A 10 12.29 9.25 -7.74
N GLN A 11 11.63 10.35 -8.12
CA GLN A 11 11.60 11.54 -7.27
C GLN A 11 10.90 11.27 -5.93
N ASN A 12 11.17 12.12 -4.94
CA ASN A 12 10.59 11.99 -3.61
C ASN A 12 9.06 12.08 -3.67
N PHE A 13 8.38 11.10 -3.08
CA PHE A 13 6.95 11.13 -2.79
C PHE A 13 6.71 11.79 -1.44
N THR A 14 5.66 12.61 -1.33
CA THR A 14 5.21 13.12 -0.03
C THR A 14 4.21 12.15 0.58
N TYR A 15 4.67 11.29 1.48
CA TYR A 15 3.81 10.36 2.20
C TYR A 15 2.85 11.08 3.15
N PRO A 16 1.61 10.57 3.33
CA PRO A 16 0.71 11.05 4.38
C PRO A 16 1.38 11.02 5.75
N LYS A 17 1.22 12.10 6.53
CA LYS A 17 1.70 12.15 7.92
C LYS A 17 1.13 11.00 8.75
N GLU A 18 -0.14 10.68 8.53
CA GLU A 18 -0.80 9.59 9.25
C GLU A 18 -0.16 8.24 8.94
N PHE A 19 0.16 7.97 7.67
CA PHE A 19 0.89 6.76 7.29
C PHE A 19 2.23 6.66 8.02
N ILE A 20 3.03 7.73 8.01
CA ILE A 20 4.31 7.77 8.72
C ILE A 20 4.14 7.54 10.22
N ASN A 21 3.14 8.16 10.84
CA ASN A 21 2.82 7.96 12.25
C ASN A 21 2.46 6.50 12.54
N THR A 22 1.59 5.89 11.72
CA THR A 22 1.14 4.50 11.87
C THR A 22 2.30 3.51 11.77
N ILE A 23 3.15 3.60 10.74
CA ILE A 23 4.29 2.67 10.59
C ILE A 23 5.40 2.90 11.62
N SER A 24 5.37 4.05 12.31
CA SER A 24 6.31 4.37 13.39
C SER A 24 5.85 3.86 14.76
N THR A 25 4.62 3.36 14.91
CA THR A 25 4.15 2.85 16.21
C THR A 25 4.94 1.62 16.63
N THR A 26 5.03 1.39 17.94
CA THR A 26 5.69 0.22 18.50
C THR A 26 4.86 -0.30 19.68
N PRO A 27 4.34 -1.55 19.62
CA PRO A 27 4.44 -2.49 18.50
C PRO A 27 3.74 -1.97 17.22
N PRO A 28 4.08 -2.52 16.04
CA PRO A 28 3.29 -2.26 14.83
C PRO A 28 1.84 -2.66 15.07
N ILE A 29 0.93 -1.92 14.44
CA ILE A 29 -0.48 -2.32 14.39
C ILE A 29 -0.59 -3.61 13.57
N ASP A 30 -1.36 -4.55 14.10
CA ASP A 30 -1.75 -5.75 13.36
C ASP A 30 -2.98 -5.44 12.51
N ILE A 31 -2.88 -5.77 11.23
CA ILE A 31 -3.92 -5.54 10.23
C ILE A 31 -4.07 -6.74 9.28
N GLU A 32 -3.60 -7.93 9.68
CA GLU A 32 -3.78 -9.16 8.88
C GLU A 32 -5.27 -9.31 8.50
N PRO A 33 -5.64 -9.56 7.23
CA PRO A 33 -4.87 -10.08 6.09
C PRO A 33 -3.98 -9.08 5.34
N TRP A 34 -3.96 -7.79 5.71
CA TRP A 34 -3.03 -6.82 5.14
C TRP A 34 -1.69 -6.84 5.87
N TRP A 35 -0.61 -6.58 5.13
CA TRP A 35 0.74 -6.49 5.67
C TRP A 35 1.43 -5.26 5.11
N PHE A 36 1.98 -4.42 5.98
CA PHE A 36 2.82 -3.31 5.54
C PHE A 36 4.14 -3.85 4.97
N ILE A 37 4.38 -3.64 3.69
CA ILE A 37 5.61 -4.09 3.00
C ILE A 37 6.82 -3.19 3.31
N VAL A 38 6.61 -2.09 4.04
CA VAL A 38 7.66 -1.12 4.34
C VAL A 38 8.61 -1.57 5.44
N PHE A 39 8.31 -2.65 6.14
CA PHE A 39 9.16 -3.15 7.22
C PHE A 39 10.28 -4.08 6.72
N GLU A 40 10.17 -4.57 5.48
CA GLU A 40 11.18 -5.39 4.84
C GLU A 40 12.01 -4.55 3.84
N GLU A 41 13.33 -4.66 3.92
CA GLU A 41 14.24 -3.90 3.07
C GLU A 41 14.10 -4.38 1.61
N GLY A 42 13.83 -3.44 0.71
CA GLY A 42 13.74 -3.71 -0.73
C GLY A 42 12.33 -4.08 -1.22
N ASP A 43 11.40 -4.44 -0.34
CA ASP A 43 10.04 -4.86 -0.74
C ASP A 43 9.27 -3.76 -1.47
N VAL A 44 9.31 -2.53 -0.95
CA VAL A 44 8.70 -1.36 -1.62
C VAL A 44 9.27 -1.14 -3.03
N ASN A 45 10.58 -1.30 -3.21
CA ASN A 45 11.24 -1.18 -4.52
C ASN A 45 10.82 -2.31 -5.46
N SER A 46 10.84 -3.55 -4.98
CA SER A 46 10.44 -4.73 -5.75
C SER A 46 9.01 -4.63 -6.26
N TRP A 47 8.07 -4.22 -5.38
CA TRP A 47 6.68 -4.02 -5.77
C TRP A 47 6.50 -2.83 -6.69
N TYR A 48 7.22 -1.73 -6.47
CA TYR A 48 7.16 -0.57 -7.35
C TYR A 48 7.59 -0.95 -8.78
N ASP A 49 8.74 -1.60 -8.92
CA ASP A 49 9.26 -2.05 -10.22
C ASP A 49 8.33 -3.06 -10.90
N THR A 50 7.75 -3.96 -10.12
CA THR A 50 6.79 -4.96 -10.62
C THR A 50 5.54 -4.28 -11.17
N LEU A 51 4.92 -3.40 -10.39
CA LEU A 51 3.74 -2.65 -10.81
C LEU A 51 4.05 -1.73 -11.99
N LYS A 52 5.24 -1.12 -12.04
CA LYS A 52 5.64 -0.28 -13.18
C LYS A 52 5.82 -1.07 -14.47
N LYS A 53 6.30 -2.32 -14.40
CA LYS A 53 6.38 -3.23 -15.56
C LYS A 53 5.01 -3.68 -16.03
N LEU A 54 4.11 -4.00 -15.09
CA LEU A 54 2.76 -4.48 -15.40
C LEU A 54 1.86 -3.35 -15.92
N TYR A 55 1.93 -2.17 -15.30
CA TYR A 55 1.04 -1.04 -15.55
C TYR A 55 1.85 0.24 -15.82
N PRO A 56 2.60 0.31 -16.94
CA PRO A 56 3.60 1.36 -17.18
C PRO A 56 3.04 2.79 -17.24
N LYS A 57 1.74 2.93 -17.53
CA LYS A 57 1.04 4.23 -17.58
C LYS A 57 0.60 4.75 -16.21
N ARG A 58 0.73 3.95 -15.15
CA ARG A 58 0.32 4.31 -13.80
C ARG A 58 1.54 4.63 -12.95
N GLU A 59 1.34 5.53 -12.00
CA GLU A 59 2.29 5.82 -10.95
C GLU A 59 1.70 5.33 -9.62
N LEU A 60 2.21 4.19 -9.13
CA LEU A 60 1.65 3.48 -7.99
C LEU A 60 2.72 3.34 -6.92
N ILE A 61 2.47 3.86 -5.72
CA ILE A 61 3.42 3.81 -4.60
C ILE A 61 2.96 2.72 -3.62
N PRO A 62 3.48 1.49 -3.73
CA PRO A 62 2.99 0.38 -2.92
C PRO A 62 3.40 0.56 -1.46
N PHE A 63 2.51 0.19 -0.54
CA PHE A 63 2.80 0.28 0.89
C PHE A 63 2.24 -0.88 1.72
N ALA A 64 1.27 -1.64 1.19
CA ALA A 64 0.79 -2.87 1.82
C ALA A 64 0.39 -3.93 0.80
N LYS A 65 0.44 -5.20 1.19
CA LYS A 65 0.04 -6.37 0.42
C LYS A 65 -1.02 -7.17 1.17
N PHE A 66 -1.97 -7.75 0.45
CA PHE A 66 -2.93 -8.69 1.01
C PHE A 66 -2.37 -10.13 1.00
N ASN A 67 -2.58 -10.90 2.07
CA ASN A 67 -1.98 -12.22 2.22
C ASN A 67 -2.61 -13.28 1.29
N ALA A 68 -3.92 -13.22 1.10
CA ALA A 68 -4.68 -14.28 0.43
C ALA A 68 -4.79 -14.11 -1.11
N ASN A 69 -4.31 -13.00 -1.68
CA ASN A 69 -4.36 -12.75 -3.13
C ASN A 69 -3.25 -11.77 -3.56
N ASP A 70 -3.26 -11.39 -4.84
CA ASP A 70 -2.28 -10.47 -5.43
C ASP A 70 -2.64 -8.98 -5.26
N ASP A 71 -3.53 -8.62 -4.31
CA ASP A 71 -3.90 -7.22 -4.08
C ASP A 71 -2.78 -6.45 -3.34
N ILE A 72 -2.42 -5.31 -3.91
CA ILE A 72 -1.44 -4.36 -3.38
C ILE A 72 -2.13 -3.03 -3.16
N ALA A 73 -2.07 -2.53 -1.92
CA ALA A 73 -2.49 -1.17 -1.61
C ALA A 73 -1.38 -0.20 -2.00
N CYS A 74 -1.73 0.75 -2.86
CA CYS A 74 -0.83 1.77 -3.39
C CYS A 74 -1.37 3.16 -3.08
N PHE A 75 -0.51 4.13 -2.79
CA PHE A 75 -0.90 5.52 -2.96
C PHE A 75 -0.94 5.88 -4.45
N ASP A 76 -1.87 6.76 -4.81
CA ASP A 76 -1.83 7.45 -6.10
C ASP A 76 -0.55 8.30 -6.17
N GLY A 77 0.40 7.84 -6.98
CA GLY A 77 1.73 8.42 -7.05
C GLY A 77 1.81 9.71 -7.86
N ASP A 78 0.78 10.02 -8.63
CA ASP A 78 0.66 11.30 -9.36
C ASP A 78 0.15 12.43 -8.45
N ASP A 79 -0.44 12.09 -7.30
CA ASP A 79 -0.91 13.05 -6.30
C ASP A 79 0.23 13.47 -5.35
N ASN A 80 0.59 14.75 -5.43
CA ASN A 80 1.66 15.36 -4.64
C ASN A 80 1.14 16.26 -3.49
N SER A 81 -0.15 16.15 -3.14
CA SER A 81 -0.79 16.94 -2.07
C SER A 81 -0.31 16.58 -0.66
N GLY A 82 0.29 15.39 -0.50
CA GLY A 82 0.60 14.80 0.81
C GLY A 82 -0.60 14.11 1.48
N ASN A 83 -1.75 14.03 0.79
CA ASN A 83 -2.88 13.18 1.19
C ASN A 83 -3.50 12.46 -0.02
N PRO A 84 -2.70 11.68 -0.77
CA PRO A 84 -3.15 10.93 -1.95
C PRO A 84 -4.25 9.93 -1.62
N LYS A 85 -5.05 9.59 -2.64
CA LYS A 85 -5.94 8.43 -2.62
C LYS A 85 -5.14 7.14 -2.42
N VAL A 86 -5.81 6.14 -1.85
CA VAL A 86 -5.32 4.76 -1.85
C VAL A 86 -6.04 3.98 -2.94
N LEU A 87 -5.29 3.21 -3.72
CA LEU A 87 -5.75 2.39 -4.84
C LEU A 87 -5.40 0.93 -4.51
N ILE A 88 -6.39 0.04 -4.60
CA ILE A 88 -6.19 -1.40 -4.45
C ILE A 88 -5.98 -2.00 -5.83
N ILE A 89 -4.79 -2.55 -6.03
CA ILE A 89 -4.31 -3.04 -7.32
C ILE A 89 -4.12 -4.54 -7.25
N HIS A 90 -4.93 -5.29 -8.00
CA HIS A 90 -4.71 -6.72 -8.20
C HIS A 90 -3.57 -6.91 -9.19
N ALA A 91 -2.37 -7.17 -8.66
CA ALA A 91 -1.22 -7.40 -9.49
C ALA A 91 -1.47 -8.58 -10.45
N TYR A 92 -0.85 -8.52 -11.62
CA TYR A 92 -0.94 -9.52 -12.69
C TYR A 92 -2.30 -9.64 -13.41
N ALA A 93 -3.30 -8.84 -13.04
CA ALA A 93 -4.45 -8.61 -13.90
C ALA A 93 -4.01 -7.97 -15.24
N SER A 94 -4.80 -8.16 -16.30
CA SER A 94 -4.60 -7.44 -17.56
C SER A 94 -4.74 -5.92 -17.34
N GLU A 95 -3.93 -5.11 -18.03
CA GLU A 95 -3.99 -3.64 -17.95
C GLU A 95 -5.43 -3.15 -18.21
N GLY A 96 -5.95 -2.31 -17.31
CA GLY A 96 -7.33 -1.81 -17.27
C GLY A 96 -8.26 -2.58 -16.34
N TRP A 97 -7.86 -3.74 -15.83
CA TRP A 97 -8.65 -4.58 -14.92
C TRP A 97 -8.07 -4.69 -13.51
N GLU A 98 -6.88 -4.14 -13.30
CA GLU A 98 -6.15 -4.27 -12.03
C GLU A 98 -6.75 -3.47 -10.88
N HIS A 99 -7.61 -2.49 -11.15
CA HIS A 99 -8.17 -1.63 -10.10
C HIS A 99 -9.38 -2.29 -9.41
N HIS A 100 -9.16 -2.83 -8.21
CA HIS A 100 -10.19 -3.49 -7.40
C HIS A 100 -10.96 -2.54 -6.47
N GLY A 101 -10.40 -1.39 -6.14
CA GLY A 101 -11.06 -0.43 -5.27
C GLY A 101 -10.19 0.78 -4.94
N SER A 102 -10.80 1.77 -4.29
CA SER A 102 -10.11 3.00 -3.89
C SER A 102 -10.68 3.58 -2.60
N TYR A 103 -9.85 4.30 -1.87
CA TYR A 103 -10.21 5.10 -0.69
C TYR A 103 -9.73 6.53 -0.88
N ASN A 104 -10.39 7.51 -0.25
CA ASN A 104 -10.04 8.92 -0.47
C ASN A 104 -8.67 9.28 0.10
N ASN A 105 -8.18 8.52 1.08
CA ASN A 105 -6.90 8.72 1.75
C ASN A 105 -6.47 7.49 2.55
N PHE A 106 -5.29 7.57 3.16
CA PHE A 106 -4.74 6.52 4.02
C PHE A 106 -5.64 6.18 5.22
N SER A 107 -6.20 7.18 5.91
CA SER A 107 -6.98 6.95 7.14
C SER A 107 -8.26 6.15 6.86
N GLU A 108 -8.92 6.42 5.74
CA GLU A 108 -10.08 5.64 5.29
C GLU A 108 -9.69 4.19 4.96
N TRP A 109 -8.59 3.98 4.24
CA TRP A 109 -8.07 2.64 3.97
C TRP A 109 -7.73 1.90 5.26
N LEU A 110 -7.01 2.55 6.19
CA LEU A 110 -6.60 1.94 7.46
C LEU A 110 -7.82 1.55 8.30
N THR A 111 -8.85 2.39 8.35
CA THR A 111 -10.11 2.07 9.04
C THR A 111 -10.74 0.80 8.45
N LYS A 112 -10.74 0.64 7.13
CA LYS A 112 -11.26 -0.57 6.49
C LYS A 112 -10.36 -1.77 6.70
N ALA A 113 -9.03 -1.61 6.66
CA ALA A 113 -8.07 -2.67 6.93
C ALA A 113 -8.24 -3.23 8.36
N ILE A 114 -8.35 -2.36 9.37
CA ILE A 114 -8.61 -2.76 10.76
C ILE A 114 -9.95 -3.51 10.89
N LYS A 115 -11.00 -3.03 10.22
CA LYS A 115 -12.28 -3.73 10.22
C LYS A 115 -12.17 -5.11 9.57
N THR A 116 -11.46 -5.22 8.46
CA THR A 116 -11.23 -6.50 7.78
C THR A 116 -10.40 -7.45 8.65
N HIS A 117 -9.44 -6.95 9.43
CA HIS A 117 -8.72 -7.75 10.42
C HIS A 117 -9.64 -8.33 11.50
N GLN A 118 -10.55 -7.52 12.05
CA GLN A 118 -11.53 -8.01 13.02
C GLN A 118 -12.44 -9.10 12.43
N GLU A 119 -12.89 -8.92 11.19
CA GLU A 119 -13.70 -9.92 10.48
C GLU A 119 -12.90 -11.21 10.22
N TRP A 120 -11.60 -11.09 9.92
CA TRP A 120 -10.71 -12.23 9.67
C TRP A 120 -10.47 -13.09 10.92
N GLU A 121 -10.19 -12.46 12.05
CA GLU A 121 -9.98 -13.14 13.34
C GLU A 121 -11.24 -13.88 13.84
N GLU A 122 -12.44 -13.45 13.43
CA GLU A 122 -13.70 -14.15 13.77
C GLU A 122 -13.93 -15.42 12.93
N GLU A 123 -13.25 -15.54 11.77
CA GLU A 123 -13.39 -16.67 10.84
C GLU A 123 -12.34 -17.78 11.05
N GLU A 124 -11.26 -17.51 11.78
CA GLU A 124 -10.22 -18.49 12.20
C GLU A 124 -10.58 -19.25 13.49
#